data_AF-T0YYD9-F1
#
_entry.id   AF-T0YYD9-F1
#
_cell.length_a   1.000
_cell.length_b   1.000
_cell.length_c   1.000
_cell.angle_alpha   90.00
_cell.angle_beta   90.00
_cell.angle_gamma   90.00
#
_symmetry.space_group_name_H-M   'P 1'
#
loop_
_entity.id
_entity.type
_entity.pdbx_description
1 polymer ?
#
loop_
_entity_poly.entity_id
_entity_poly.type
_entity_poly.pdbx_seq_one_letter_code
_entity_poly.pdbx_strand_id
1 'polypeptide(L)'
;MKDMPWVMRTYSGHSSATASNLLYKSNLAKGQTGLSIAFDLPTQLGYDPDSKEALGEVGRVGVPVAHIGHIAQLLDGIPLETMNTSMT
;
A
#
# COMPACT_ATOMS: atom_id res chain seq x y z
N MET A 1 -11.86 24.70 22.38
CA MET A 1 -12.06 23.69 21.32
C MET A 1 -11.26 22.46 21.70
N LYS A 2 -11.76 21.26 21.45
CA LYS A 2 -10.94 20.04 21.61
C LYS A 2 -10.01 19.92 20.40
N ASP A 3 -8.79 19.50 20.63
CA ASP A 3 -7.85 19.17 19.57
C ASP A 3 -8.38 18.00 18.73
N MET A 4 -7.99 17.98 17.45
CA MET A 4 -8.33 16.87 16.56
C MET A 4 -7.59 15.59 17.03
N PRO A 5 -8.24 14.42 16.98
CA PRO A 5 -7.60 13.17 17.36
C PRO A 5 -6.49 12.79 16.37
N TRP A 6 -5.58 11.93 16.83
CA TRP A 6 -4.52 11.35 15.99
C TRP A 6 -5.09 10.58 14.80
N VAL A 7 -4.37 10.59 13.68
CA VAL A 7 -4.70 9.76 12.51
C VAL A 7 -4.34 8.31 12.82
N MET A 8 -5.31 7.41 12.69
CA MET A 8 -5.09 5.97 12.80
C MET A 8 -4.68 5.44 11.44
N ARG A 9 -3.40 5.09 11.29
CA ARG A 9 -2.79 4.72 10.01
C ARG A 9 -1.95 3.46 10.17
N THR A 10 -2.57 2.31 9.92
CA THR A 10 -1.88 1.01 9.96
C THR A 10 -0.92 0.90 8.77
N TYR A 11 0.32 0.55 9.07
CA TYR A 11 1.31 0.18 8.06
C TYR A 11 0.98 -1.20 7.49
N SER A 12 0.69 -1.26 6.19
CA SER A 12 0.22 -2.50 5.56
C SER A 12 0.43 -2.56 4.06
N GLY A 13 0.60 -3.78 3.55
CA GLY A 13 0.78 -4.11 2.14
C GLY A 13 1.33 -5.53 2.07
N HIS A 14 0.82 -6.36 1.16
CA HIS A 14 1.35 -7.71 0.93
C HIS A 14 0.83 -8.30 -0.40
N SER A 15 1.53 -9.32 -0.89
CA SER A 15 1.14 -10.17 -2.02
C SER A 15 0.97 -9.41 -3.34
N SER A 16 -0.15 -8.75 -3.57
CA SER A 16 -0.47 -8.07 -4.83
C SER A 16 -1.19 -6.75 -4.58
N ALA A 17 -1.23 -5.88 -5.59
CA ALA A 17 -1.94 -4.61 -5.55
C ALA A 17 -3.42 -4.79 -5.19
N THR A 18 -4.10 -5.74 -5.83
CA THR A 18 -5.52 -6.05 -5.56
C THR A 18 -5.75 -6.58 -4.15
N ALA A 19 -4.90 -7.49 -3.66
CA ALA A 19 -5.02 -8.03 -2.31
C ALA A 19 -4.80 -6.93 -1.24
N SER A 20 -3.81 -6.07 -1.47
CA SER A 20 -3.55 -4.92 -0.61
C SER A 20 -4.69 -3.89 -0.63
N ASN A 21 -5.31 -3.64 -1.80
CA ASN A 21 -6.50 -2.79 -1.90
C ASN A 21 -7.67 -3.32 -1.05
N LEU A 22 -7.94 -4.63 -1.11
CA LEU A 22 -8.98 -5.27 -0.30
C LEU A 22 -8.70 -5.13 1.20
N LEU A 23 -7.43 -5.27 1.61
CA LEU A 23 -7.00 -5.05 2.99
C LEU A 23 -7.24 -3.60 3.41
N TYR A 24 -6.89 -2.62 2.57
CA TYR A 24 -7.10 -1.20 2.85
C TYR A 24 -8.58 -0.88 3.03
N LYS A 25 -9.43 -1.34 2.10
CA LYS A 25 -10.90 -1.16 2.20
C LYS A 25 -11.46 -1.79 3.47
N SER A 26 -11.01 -3.00 3.84
CA SER A 26 -11.39 -3.64 5.10
C SER A 26 -10.98 -2.83 6.33
N ASN A 27 -9.76 -2.27 6.34
CA ASN A 27 -9.27 -1.48 7.46
C ASN A 27 -10.01 -0.14 7.59
N LEU A 28 -10.29 0.53 6.47
CA LEU A 28 -11.10 1.75 6.43
C LEU A 28 -12.51 1.47 6.95
N ALA A 29 -13.14 0.36 6.55
CA ALA A 29 -14.45 -0.05 7.07
C ALA A 29 -14.45 -0.34 8.58
N LYS A 30 -13.29 -0.63 9.18
CA LYS A 30 -13.09 -0.83 10.62
C LYS A 30 -12.71 0.45 11.38
N GLY A 31 -12.69 1.60 10.72
CA GLY A 31 -12.42 2.90 11.35
C GLY A 31 -10.99 3.41 11.25
N GLN A 32 -10.14 2.79 10.41
CA GLN A 32 -8.86 3.40 10.04
C GLN A 32 -9.10 4.74 9.30
N THR A 33 -8.29 5.75 9.59
CA THR A 33 -8.50 7.13 9.07
C THR A 33 -7.38 7.63 8.14
N GLY A 34 -6.37 6.79 7.87
CA GLY A 34 -5.35 7.04 6.85
C GLY A 34 -4.70 5.75 6.37
N LEU A 35 -3.95 5.79 5.27
CA LEU A 35 -3.26 4.63 4.69
C LEU A 35 -1.74 4.78 4.83
N SER A 36 -1.04 3.73 5.23
CA SER A 36 0.42 3.66 5.11
C SER A 36 0.80 2.39 4.33
N ILE A 37 1.32 2.60 3.13
CA ILE A 37 1.61 1.57 2.14
C ILE A 37 2.99 0.99 2.41
N ALA A 38 3.06 -0.33 2.56
CA ALA A 38 4.30 -1.09 2.68
C ALA A 38 4.69 -1.71 1.33
N PHE A 39 5.78 -1.27 0.71
CA PHE A 39 6.27 -1.87 -0.53
C PHE A 39 7.08 -3.13 -0.28
N ASP A 40 7.14 -4.03 -1.28
CA ASP A 40 8.04 -5.18 -1.23
C ASP A 40 9.51 -4.77 -1.44
N LEU A 41 10.44 -5.69 -1.17
CA LEU A 41 11.87 -5.40 -1.25
C LEU A 41 12.33 -5.00 -2.67
N PRO A 42 11.90 -5.67 -3.76
CA PRO A 42 12.24 -5.23 -5.12
C PRO A 42 11.81 -3.80 -5.41
N THR A 43 10.58 -3.41 -5.05
CA THR A 43 10.08 -2.04 -5.24
C THR A 43 10.92 -1.03 -4.43
N GLN A 44 11.28 -1.36 -3.18
CA GLN A 44 12.12 -0.50 -2.35
C GLN A 44 13.53 -0.30 -2.93
N LEU A 45 14.09 -1.34 -3.55
CA LEU A 45 15.43 -1.33 -4.13
C LEU A 45 15.48 -0.86 -5.60
N GLY A 46 14.31 -0.67 -6.23
CA GLY A 46 14.21 -0.24 -7.63
C GLY A 46 14.46 -1.35 -8.65
N TYR A 47 14.21 -2.62 -8.29
CA TYR A 47 14.27 -3.74 -9.23
C TYR A 47 12.89 -4.07 -9.81
N ASP A 48 12.85 -4.32 -11.11
CA ASP A 48 11.67 -4.91 -11.73
C ASP A 48 11.46 -6.36 -11.22
N PRO A 49 10.21 -6.85 -11.18
CA PRO A 49 9.89 -8.16 -10.63
C PRO A 49 10.54 -9.35 -11.37
N ASP A 50 10.96 -9.16 -12.63
CA ASP A 50 11.63 -10.17 -13.44
C ASP A 50 13.16 -10.09 -13.36
N SER A 51 13.71 -9.15 -12.58
CA SER A 51 15.15 -9.07 -12.29
C SER A 51 15.61 -10.29 -11.50
N LYS A 52 16.85 -10.74 -11.74
CA LYS A 52 17.43 -11.88 -11.01
C LYS A 52 17.53 -11.61 -9.50
N GLU A 53 17.77 -10.35 -9.14
CA GLU A 53 17.90 -9.82 -7.77
C GLU A 53 16.56 -9.83 -7.02
N ALA A 54 15.43 -9.83 -7.74
CA ALA A 54 14.09 -9.81 -7.15
C ALA A 54 13.55 -11.21 -6.81
N LEU A 55 14.23 -12.28 -7.28
CA LEU A 55 13.74 -13.64 -7.19
C LEU A 55 13.45 -14.05 -5.74
N GLY A 56 12.19 -14.39 -5.47
CA GLY A 56 11.71 -14.83 -4.15
C GLY A 56 11.29 -13.72 -3.19
N GLU A 57 11.48 -12.45 -3.56
CA GLU A 57 11.16 -11.28 -2.73
C GLU A 57 9.94 -10.49 -3.22
N VAL A 58 9.51 -10.72 -4.47
CA VAL A 58 8.32 -10.10 -5.06
C VAL A 58 7.07 -10.40 -4.22
N GLY A 59 6.45 -9.36 -3.67
CA GLY A 59 5.25 -9.43 -2.84
C GLY A 59 5.40 -10.11 -1.48
N ARG A 60 6.63 -10.43 -1.05
CA ARG A 60 6.90 -11.22 0.17
C ARG A 60 6.65 -10.43 1.44
N VAL A 61 7.14 -9.20 1.49
CA VAL A 61 7.10 -8.33 2.70
C VAL A 61 6.25 -7.08 2.51
N GLY A 62 5.68 -6.89 1.33
CA GLY A 62 4.92 -5.70 0.96
C GLY A 62 4.20 -5.88 -0.36
N VAL A 63 3.62 -4.80 -0.88
CA VAL A 63 2.98 -4.79 -2.20
C VAL A 63 4.02 -4.57 -3.30
N PRO A 64 4.04 -5.40 -4.37
CA PRO A 64 4.89 -5.17 -5.53
C PRO A 64 4.34 -4.05 -6.42
N VAL A 65 5.15 -3.06 -6.77
CA VAL A 65 4.80 -1.98 -7.71
C VAL A 65 5.91 -1.82 -8.76
N ALA A 66 5.61 -2.21 -10.00
CA ALA A 66 6.54 -2.11 -11.12
C ALA A 66 6.11 -1.06 -12.15
N HIS A 67 4.82 -0.71 -12.20
CA HIS A 67 4.29 0.23 -13.17
C HIS A 67 3.04 0.94 -12.65
N ILE A 68 2.62 2.02 -13.33
CA ILE A 68 1.47 2.84 -12.95
C ILE A 68 0.17 2.05 -12.77
N GLY A 69 -0.05 1.01 -13.57
CA GLY A 69 -1.21 0.11 -13.42
C GLY A 69 -1.32 -0.57 -12.05
N HIS A 70 -0.21 -0.88 -11.36
CA HIS A 70 -0.25 -1.44 -10.01
C HIS A 70 -0.73 -0.40 -9.01
N ILE A 71 -0.31 0.86 -9.13
CA ILE A 71 -0.81 1.95 -8.29
C ILE A 71 -2.31 2.17 -8.54
N ALA A 72 -2.75 2.14 -9.80
CA ALA A 72 -4.16 2.25 -10.14
C ALA A 72 -5.00 1.14 -9.49
N GLN A 73 -4.52 -0.12 -9.52
CA GLN A 73 -5.18 -1.24 -8.83
C GLN A 73 -5.14 -1.12 -7.31
N LEU A 74 -3.98 -0.71 -6.75
CA LEU A 74 -3.76 -0.60 -5.32
C LEU A 74 -4.69 0.44 -4.68
N LEU A 75 -4.96 1.52 -5.40
CA LEU A 75 -5.74 2.66 -4.92
C LEU A 75 -7.16 2.72 -5.50
N ASP A 76 -7.58 1.69 -6.24
CA ASP A 76 -8.91 1.63 -6.84
C ASP A 76 -10.01 1.79 -5.78
N GLY A 77 -10.94 2.72 -6.03
CA GLY A 77 -12.03 3.05 -5.13
C GLY A 77 -11.63 3.71 -3.80
N ILE A 78 -10.39 4.15 -3.64
CA ILE A 78 -9.95 4.98 -2.50
C ILE A 78 -10.05 6.46 -2.90
N PRO A 79 -10.72 7.33 -2.10
CA PRO A 79 -10.86 8.75 -2.42
C PRO A 79 -9.55 9.52 -2.14
N LEU A 80 -8.62 9.51 -3.10
CA LEU A 80 -7.26 10.04 -2.92
C LEU A 80 -7.21 11.53 -2.58
N GLU A 81 -8.15 12.34 -3.05
CA GLU A 81 -8.18 13.79 -2.79
C GLU A 81 -8.33 14.12 -1.30
N THR A 82 -8.97 13.23 -0.53
CA THR A 82 -9.24 13.44 0.90
C THR A 82 -8.50 12.45 1.79
N MET A 83 -7.86 11.42 1.22
CA MET A 83 -7.19 10.38 1.97
C MET A 83 -5.79 10.81 2.43
N ASN A 84 -5.53 10.69 3.74
CA ASN A 84 -4.17 10.81 4.25
C ASN A 84 -3.37 9.56 3.89
N THR A 85 -2.43 9.70 2.96
CA THR A 85 -1.63 8.57 2.44
C THR A 85 -0.15 8.77 2.76
N SER A 86 0.47 7.73 3.33
CA SER A 86 1.91 7.59 3.53
C SER A 86 2.40 6.41 2.70
N MET A 87 3.64 6.48 2.22
CA MET A 87 4.26 5.45 1.38
C MET A 87 5.65 5.15 1.93
N THR A 88 5.99 3.87 2.07
CA THR A 88 7.27 3.43 2.65
C THR A 88 7.80 2.23 1.88
#